data_AF-A0A383B899-F1
#
_entry.id   AF-A0A383B899-F1
#
_cell.length_a   1.000
_cell.length_b   1.000
_cell.length_c   1.000
_cell.angle_alpha   90.00
_cell.angle_beta   90.00
_cell.angle_gamma   90.00
#
_symmetry.space_group_name_H-M   'P 1'
#
loop_
_entity.id
_entity.type
_entity.pdbx_description
1 polymer ?
#
loop_
_entity_poly.entity_id
_entity_poly.type
_entity_poly.pdbx_seq_one_letter_code
_entity_poly.pdbx_strand_id
1 'polypeptide(L)' 'MFEINKRDGLARLGKIKTSHGVLETPTLLPVVNPKILTLSMQELAECGAQGIITNSYIIYK' A
#
# COMPACT_ATOMS: atom_id res chain seq x y z
N MET A 1 -11.44 7.03 5.25
CA MET A 1 -12.52 7.43 4.31
C MET A 1 -12.06 7.16 2.88
N PHE A 2 -12.91 6.61 2.02
CA PHE A 2 -12.61 6.40 0.60
C PHE A 2 -13.43 7.35 -0.27
N GLU A 3 -12.78 7.97 -1.26
CA GLU A 3 -13.38 8.94 -2.18
C GLU A 3 -12.92 8.64 -3.62
N ILE A 4 -13.82 8.77 -4.60
CA ILE A 4 -13.51 8.58 -6.03
C ILE A 4 -13.18 9.94 -6.64
N ASN A 5 -12.02 10.04 -7.29
CA ASN A 5 -11.53 11.27 -7.88
C ASN A 5 -11.85 11.35 -9.38
N LYS A 6 -11.69 10.23 -10.10
CA LYS A 6 -11.93 10.14 -11.55
C LYS A 6 -12.43 8.75 -11.90
N ARG A 7 -13.21 8.66 -12.98
CA ARG A 7 -13.78 7.41 -13.47
C ARG A 7 -13.67 7.33 -15.00
N ASP A 8 -13.43 6.13 -15.49
CA ASP A 8 -13.54 5.77 -16.91
C ASP A 8 -14.17 4.38 -17.00
N GLY A 9 -15.40 4.28 -17.53
CA GLY A 9 -16.21 3.06 -17.48
C GLY A 9 -16.43 2.56 -16.04
N LEU A 10 -15.91 1.37 -15.71
CA LEU A 10 -15.92 0.80 -14.35
C LEU A 10 -14.61 1.03 -13.58
N ALA A 11 -13.56 1.51 -14.26
CA ALA A 11 -12.28 1.84 -13.63
C ALA A 11 -12.40 3.14 -12.82
N ARG A 12 -11.73 3.18 -11.67
CA ARG A 12 -11.81 4.30 -10.73
C ARG A 12 -10.42 4.68 -10.24
N LEU A 13 -10.12 5.96 -10.30
CA LEU A 13 -9.08 6.57 -9.49
C LEU A 13 -9.72 7.10 -8.21
N GLY A 14 -9.08 6.87 -7.07
CA GLY A 14 -9.64 7.25 -5.77
C GLY A 14 -8.57 7.48 -4.72
N LYS A 15 -8.97 8.00 -3.57
CA LYS A 15 -8.10 8.25 -2.42
C LYS A 15 -8.66 7.55 -1.19
N ILE A 16 -7.81 6.79 -0.49
CA ILE A 16 -8.11 6.21 0.82
C ILE A 16 -7.33 7.03 1.85
N LYS A 17 -8.05 7.79 2.68
CA LYS A 17 -7.48 8.51 3.81
C LYS A 17 -7.38 7.58 5.02
N THR A 18 -6.17 7.40 5.54
CA THR A 18 -5.85 6.66 6.77
C THR A 18 -5.17 7.60 7.78
N SER A 19 -5.01 7.15 9.02
CA SER A 19 -4.22 7.90 10.02
C SER A 19 -2.74 8.06 9.64
N HIS A 20 -2.23 7.21 8.76
CA HIS A 20 -0.82 7.18 8.34
C HIS A 20 -0.57 7.92 7.02
N GLY A 21 -1.61 8.54 6.44
CA GLY A 21 -1.53 9.22 5.15
C GLY A 21 -2.60 8.77 4.15
N VAL A 22 -2.42 9.20 2.91
CA VAL A 22 -3.37 8.96 1.80
C VAL A 22 -2.78 7.95 0.82
N LEU A 23 -3.58 6.95 0.44
CA LEU A 23 -3.27 5.99 -0.63
C LEU A 23 -4.10 6.33 -1.87
N GLU A 24 -3.49 6.36 -3.05
CA GLU A 24 -4.19 6.57 -4.32
C GLU A 24 -4.50 5.21 -4.98
N THR A 25 -5.76 4.97 -5.33
CA THR A 25 -6.18 3.73 -6.01
C THR A 25 -6.29 3.95 -7.52
N PRO A 26 -5.96 2.95 -8.36
CA PRO A 26 -5.54 1.60 -8.01
C PRO A 26 -4.11 1.58 -7.47
N THR A 27 -3.89 0.87 -6.35
CA THR A 27 -2.57 0.71 -5.72
C THR A 27 -2.24 -0.77 -5.61
N LEU A 28 -0.96 -1.10 -5.70
CA LEU A 28 -0.41 -2.40 -5.35
C LEU A 28 0.35 -2.26 -4.02
N LEU A 29 0.09 -3.17 -3.07
CA LEU A 29 0.80 -3.19 -1.79
C LEU A 29 1.80 -4.34 -1.79
N PRO A 30 3.12 -4.07 -1.72
CA PRO A 30 4.13 -5.11 -1.60
C PRO A 30 3.94 -5.92 -0.32
N VAL A 31 4.12 -7.23 -0.42
CA VAL A 31 4.15 -8.13 0.73
C VAL A 31 5.54 -8.08 1.36
N VAL A 32 5.62 -7.67 2.62
CA VAL A 32 6.87 -7.59 3.38
C VAL A 32 6.92 -8.71 4.40
N ASN A 33 7.97 -9.54 4.34
CA ASN A 33 8.29 -10.50 5.39
C ASN A 33 9.19 -9.83 6.45
N PRO A 34 8.74 -9.69 7.71
CA PRO A 34 9.51 -8.99 8.74
C PRO A 34 10.79 -9.73 9.15
N LYS A 35 10.90 -11.03 8.85
CA LYS A 35 12.08 -11.86 9.16
C LYS A 35 13.14 -11.80 8.06
N ILE A 36 12.74 -11.47 6.82
CA ILE A 36 13.64 -11.42 5.65
C ILE A 36 13.21 -10.24 4.78
N LEU A 37 13.95 -9.14 4.84
CA LEU A 37 13.72 -7.95 4.03
C LEU A 37 14.53 -8.04 2.73
N THR A 38 13.88 -8.44 1.64
CA THR A 38 14.50 -8.49 0.30
C THR A 38 14.81 -7.10 -0.24
N LEU A 39 13.93 -6.14 0.03
CA LEU A 39 14.12 -4.71 -0.22
C LEU A 39 13.91 -3.96 1.09
N SER A 40 14.69 -2.91 1.30
CA SER A 40 14.48 -1.96 2.38
C SER A 40 13.18 -1.17 2.19
N MET A 41 12.67 -0.59 3.27
CA MET A 41 11.48 0.28 3.20
C MET A 41 11.70 1.50 2.31
N GLN A 42 12.95 2.00 2.24
CA GLN A 42 13.32 3.10 1.36
C GLN A 42 13.25 2.68 -0.12
N GLU A 43 13.83 1.54 -0.49
CA GLU A 43 13.77 1.03 -1.87
C GLU A 43 12.31 0.79 -2.32
N LEU A 44 11.46 0.26 -1.43
CA LEU A 44 10.03 0.11 -1.71
C LEU A 44 9.34 1.46 -1.97
N ALA A 45 9.66 2.48 -1.18
CA ALA A 45 9.14 3.83 -1.38
C ALA A 45 9.65 4.45 -2.68
N GLU A 46 10.91 4.24 -3.05
CA GLU A 46 11.51 4.67 -4.31
C GLU A 46 10.85 3.98 -5.53
N CYS A 47 10.39 2.74 -5.37
CA CYS A 47 9.56 2.05 -6.37
C CYS A 47 8.11 2.58 -6.45
N GLY A 48 7.72 3.54 -5.62
CA GLY A 48 6.40 4.16 -5.61
C GLY A 48 5.37 3.47 -4.72
N ALA A 49 5.78 2.57 -3.82
CA ALA A 49 4.85 1.96 -2.87
C ALA A 49 4.34 3.01 -1.87
N GLN A 50 3.03 3.25 -1.86
CA GLN A 50 2.38 4.17 -0.91
C GLN A 50 2.01 3.47 0.42
N GLY A 51 2.10 2.14 0.45
CA GLY A 51 1.88 1.31 1.62
C GLY A 51 2.36 -0.12 1.39
N ILE A 52 2.35 -0.93 2.43
CA ILE A 52 2.75 -2.34 2.40
C ILE A 52 1.71 -3.21 3.10
N ILE A 53 1.82 -4.52 2.92
CA ILE A 53 1.12 -5.50 3.75
C ILE A 53 2.14 -6.47 4.34
N THR A 54 1.91 -6.91 5.58
CA THR A 54 2.72 -7.94 6.23
C THR A 54 1.82 -8.92 6.95
N ASN A 55 2.34 -10.10 7.27
CA ASN A 55 1.61 -11.13 7.99
C ASN A 55 1.82 -10.97 9.50
N SER A 56 0.78 -10.56 10.22
CA SER A 56 0.83 -10.39 11.67
C SER A 56 1.09 -11.67 12.46
N TYR A 57 0.71 -12.85 11.93
CA TYR A 57 0.99 -14.14 12.58
C TYR A 57 2.49 -14.47 12.57
N ILE A 58 3.21 -14.08 11.52
CA ILE A 58 4.68 -14.21 11.45
C ILE A 58 5.37 -13.29 12.46
N ILE A 59 4.77 -12.13 12.76
CA ILE A 59 5.28 -11.18 13.77
C ILE A 59 5.00 -11.71 15.18
N TYR A 60 3.79 -12.22 15.42
CA TYR A 60 3.37 -12.74 16.72
C TYR A 60 4.17 -13.97 17.17
N LYS A 61 4.62 -14.79 16.22
CA LYS A 61 5.40 -16.02 16.45
C LYS A 61 6.90 -15.79 16.37
#